data_AF-A0A9E4M5Z8-F1
#
_entry.id   AF-A0A9E4M5Z8-F1
#
_cell.length_a   1.000
_cell.length_b   1.000
_cell.length_c   1.000
_cell.angle_alpha   90.00
_cell.angle_beta   90.00
_cell.angle_gamma   90.00
#
_symmetry.space_group_name_H-M   'P 1'
#
loop_
_entity.id
_entity.type
_entity.pdbx_description
1 polymer ?
#
loop_
_entity_poly.entity_id
_entity_poly.type
_entity_poly.pdbx_seq_one_letter_code
_entity_poly.pdbx_strand_id
1 'polypeptide(L)'
;MLIGLLGGTFDPPHIAHMAVAEAAFRQLCLDAIWLVPAGSPWQKEGSVITPAEHRWAMTVAAVEGIPYMAADDREVVRRGPTYTFDTVSGLTDHDVTLILGADAASRIDSWHRSTELQEMVSIAVAPRPGCAAARPTPSIPCRASPITK
;
A
#
# COMPACT_ATOMS: atom_id res chain seq x y z
N MET A 1 -2.84 13.29 8.73
CA MET A 1 -1.73 13.11 7.78
C MET A 1 -2.27 12.47 6.53
N LEU A 2 -1.69 12.78 5.37
CA LEU A 2 -1.95 12.11 4.11
C LEU A 2 -1.02 10.90 3.97
N ILE A 3 -1.54 9.70 4.16
CA ILE A 3 -0.77 8.45 4.22
C ILE A 3 -0.93 7.68 2.91
N GLY A 4 0.18 7.27 2.30
CA GLY A 4 0.18 6.25 1.26
C GLY A 4 0.21 4.86 1.86
N LEU A 5 -0.81 4.06 1.61
CA LEU A 5 -0.87 2.68 2.09
C LEU A 5 -0.55 1.73 0.93
N LEU A 6 0.59 1.06 1.02
CA LEU A 6 1.01 0.02 0.08
C LEU A 6 0.84 -1.35 0.75
N GLY A 7 -0.29 -2.00 0.47
CA GLY A 7 -0.57 -3.36 0.94
C GLY A 7 0.02 -4.42 0.01
N GLY A 8 0.52 -5.52 0.58
CA GLY A 8 1.05 -6.61 -0.24
C GLY A 8 1.41 -7.85 0.57
N THR A 9 1.59 -8.98 -0.11
CA THR A 9 2.12 -10.17 0.56
C THR A 9 3.59 -9.96 0.93
N PHE A 10 4.40 -9.27 0.13
CA PHE A 10 5.82 -9.04 0.41
C PHE A 10 6.57 -10.35 0.74
N ASP A 11 6.59 -11.28 -0.21
CA ASP A 11 7.19 -12.61 -0.06
C ASP A 11 8.31 -12.86 -1.09
N PRO A 12 9.49 -12.19 -0.97
CA PRO A 12 9.84 -11.12 -0.02
C PRO A 12 9.51 -9.70 -0.54
N PRO A 13 9.61 -8.64 0.28
CA PRO A 13 9.70 -7.28 -0.24
C PRO A 13 10.92 -7.14 -1.15
N HIS A 14 10.84 -6.27 -2.17
CA HIS A 14 11.86 -6.15 -3.20
C HIS A 14 11.85 -4.75 -3.82
N ILE A 15 12.87 -4.42 -4.62
CA ILE A 15 13.11 -3.08 -5.14
C ILE A 15 11.91 -2.45 -5.87
N ALA A 16 11.11 -3.24 -6.59
CA ALA A 16 9.94 -2.69 -7.27
C ALA A 16 8.84 -2.21 -6.30
N HIS A 17 8.69 -2.81 -5.12
CA HIS A 17 7.78 -2.30 -4.08
C HIS A 17 8.29 -0.95 -3.57
N MET A 18 9.59 -0.85 -3.30
CA MET A 18 10.23 0.37 -2.81
C MET A 18 10.15 1.51 -3.83
N ALA A 19 10.38 1.21 -5.11
CA ALA A 19 10.29 2.18 -6.19
C ALA A 19 8.87 2.74 -6.35
N VAL A 20 7.85 1.88 -6.23
CA VAL A 20 6.43 2.31 -6.26
C VAL A 20 6.09 3.18 -5.05
N ALA A 21 6.52 2.78 -3.85
CA ALA A 21 6.34 3.55 -2.61
C ALA A 21 6.97 4.94 -2.72
N GLU A 22 8.22 5.02 -3.17
CA GLU A 22 8.94 6.29 -3.33
C GLU A 22 8.31 7.18 -4.41
N ALA A 23 7.92 6.61 -5.54
CA ALA A 23 7.24 7.35 -6.60
C ALA A 23 5.92 7.96 -6.10
N ALA A 24 5.10 7.17 -5.38
CA ALA A 24 3.85 7.65 -4.82
C ALA A 24 4.09 8.78 -3.80
N PHE A 25 5.05 8.61 -2.89
CA PHE A 25 5.43 9.64 -1.91
C PHE A 25 5.73 10.98 -2.58
N ARG A 26 6.62 10.96 -3.58
CA ARG A 26 7.09 12.18 -4.26
C ARG A 26 6.03 12.81 -5.16
N GLN A 27 5.23 12.00 -5.86
CA GLN A 27 4.27 12.49 -6.86
C GLN A 27 2.95 12.95 -6.25
N LEU A 28 2.54 12.35 -5.14
CA LEU A 28 1.26 12.60 -4.49
C LEU A 28 1.40 13.41 -3.19
N CYS A 29 2.63 13.74 -2.81
CA CYS A 29 2.92 14.66 -1.71
C CYS A 29 2.36 14.16 -0.39
N LEU A 30 2.55 12.86 -0.21
CA LEU A 30 2.12 12.12 0.97
C LEU A 30 3.05 12.52 2.14
N ASP A 31 2.51 12.55 3.34
CA ASP A 31 3.29 12.81 4.56
C ASP A 31 4.15 11.59 4.93
N ALA A 32 3.65 10.39 4.65
CA ALA A 32 4.36 9.13 4.88
C ALA A 32 3.80 7.99 4.00
N ILE A 33 4.59 6.93 3.86
CA ILE A 33 4.20 5.67 3.23
C ILE A 33 4.23 4.56 4.27
N TRP A 34 3.15 3.79 4.36
CA TRP A 34 3.06 2.59 5.18
C TRP A 34 3.00 1.35 4.30
N LEU A 35 3.99 0.47 4.47
CA LEU A 35 4.00 -0.87 3.89
C LEU A 35 3.26 -1.80 4.86
N VAL A 36 2.13 -2.34 4.40
CA VAL A 36 1.27 -3.22 5.21
C VAL A 36 1.40 -4.66 4.68
N PRO A 37 2.28 -5.51 5.25
CA PRO A 37 2.31 -6.92 4.93
C PRO A 37 1.00 -7.59 5.31
N ALA A 38 0.36 -8.25 4.35
CA ALA A 38 -0.86 -9.00 4.59
C ALA A 38 -0.60 -10.12 5.61
N GLY A 39 -1.42 -10.26 6.64
CA GLY A 39 -1.26 -11.34 7.64
C GLY A 39 -1.61 -12.70 7.04
N SER A 40 -2.90 -12.86 6.69
CA SER A 40 -3.43 -14.03 6.00
C SER A 40 -4.02 -13.60 4.65
N PRO A 41 -3.21 -13.60 3.56
CA PRO A 41 -3.66 -13.12 2.25
C PRO A 41 -4.70 -14.07 1.64
N TRP A 42 -5.98 -13.74 1.79
CA TRP A 42 -7.10 -14.55 1.30
C TRP A 42 -7.02 -14.88 -0.20
N GLN A 43 -6.46 -13.99 -1.02
CA GLN A 43 -6.27 -14.19 -2.47
C GLN A 43 -5.22 -15.26 -2.82
N LYS A 44 -4.47 -15.76 -1.83
CA LYS A 44 -3.42 -16.76 -1.99
C LYS A 44 -3.71 -18.04 -1.22
N GLU A 45 -4.97 -18.22 -0.80
CA GLU A 45 -5.42 -19.45 -0.15
C GLU A 45 -5.07 -20.68 -1.00
N GLY A 46 -4.37 -21.64 -0.41
CA GLY A 46 -3.85 -22.84 -1.11
C GLY A 46 -2.42 -22.72 -1.68
N SER A 47 -1.78 -21.55 -1.62
CA SER A 47 -0.35 -21.40 -1.97
C SER A 47 0.55 -21.58 -0.74
N VAL A 48 1.77 -22.08 -0.93
CA VAL A 48 2.81 -22.03 0.11
C VAL A 48 3.37 -20.60 0.15
N ILE A 49 3.19 -19.93 1.29
CA ILE A 49 3.62 -18.54 1.52
C ILE A 49 4.52 -18.55 2.75
N THR A 50 5.57 -17.73 2.73
CA THR A 50 6.42 -17.54 3.91
C THR A 50 5.59 -17.04 5.11
N PRO A 51 5.86 -17.55 6.34
CA PRO A 51 5.19 -17.09 7.56
C PRO A 51 5.16 -15.57 7.69
N ALA A 52 4.03 -15.04 8.19
CA ALA A 52 3.82 -13.60 8.28
C ALA A 52 4.89 -12.88 9.11
N GLU A 53 5.41 -13.53 10.16
CA GLU A 53 6.52 -13.02 10.99
C GLU A 53 7.82 -12.79 10.22
N HIS A 54 8.16 -13.65 9.25
CA HIS A 54 9.36 -13.48 8.43
C HIS A 54 9.14 -12.38 7.39
N ARG A 55 7.96 -12.32 6.77
CA ARG A 55 7.61 -11.25 5.83
C ARG A 55 7.58 -9.89 6.53
N TRP A 56 7.07 -9.84 7.76
CA TRP A 56 7.14 -8.68 8.64
C TRP A 56 8.59 -8.24 8.88
N ALA A 57 9.44 -9.15 9.35
CA ALA A 57 10.85 -8.84 9.63
C ALA A 57 11.59 -8.31 8.38
N MET A 58 11.35 -8.93 7.22
CA MET A 58 11.91 -8.45 5.95
C MET A 58 11.35 -7.07 5.55
N THR A 59 10.09 -6.78 5.84
CA THR A 59 9.47 -5.49 5.53
C THR A 59 10.03 -4.38 6.43
N VAL A 60 10.23 -4.66 7.72
CA VAL A 60 10.92 -3.74 8.66
C VAL A 60 12.33 -3.43 8.16
N ALA A 61 13.10 -4.45 7.79
CA ALA A 61 14.45 -4.26 7.25
C ALA A 61 14.45 -3.47 5.93
N ALA A 62 13.43 -3.66 5.08
CA ALA A 62 13.34 -2.97 3.80
C ALA A 62 13.09 -1.45 3.92
N VAL A 63 12.43 -1.00 4.99
CA VAL A 63 12.13 0.43 5.23
C VAL A 63 13.12 1.10 6.18
N GLU A 64 14.03 0.34 6.78
CA GLU A 64 14.99 0.86 7.76
C GLU A 64 15.83 2.00 7.19
N GLY A 65 15.93 3.11 7.93
CA GLY A 65 16.68 4.30 7.52
C GLY A 65 15.99 5.20 6.50
N ILE A 66 14.75 4.92 6.09
CA ILE A 66 13.97 5.76 5.17
C ILE A 66 12.93 6.57 5.97
N PRO A 67 13.15 7.88 6.23
CA PRO A 67 12.37 8.63 7.23
C PRO A 67 10.87 8.76 6.97
N TYR A 68 10.46 8.62 5.71
CA TYR A 68 9.06 8.74 5.27
C TYR A 68 8.41 7.39 4.97
N MET A 69 9.09 6.27 5.22
CA MET A 69 8.52 4.93 5.07
C MET A 69 8.47 4.22 6.42
N ALA A 70 7.37 3.54 6.70
CA ALA A 70 7.23 2.67 7.86
C ALA A 70 6.62 1.33 7.46
N ALA A 71 6.96 0.28 8.19
CA ALA A 71 6.29 -1.01 8.11
C ALA A 71 5.18 -1.00 9.16
N ASP A 72 4.00 -1.53 8.82
CA ASP A 72 2.83 -1.57 9.69
C ASP A 72 2.31 -3.01 9.84
N ASP A 73 2.37 -3.53 11.06
CA ASP A 73 2.09 -4.93 11.37
C ASP A 73 0.61 -5.23 11.67
N ARG A 74 -0.29 -4.24 11.54
CA ARG A 74 -1.71 -4.38 11.92
C ARG A 74 -2.41 -5.61 11.33
N GLU A 75 -2.04 -5.99 10.11
CA GLU A 75 -2.60 -7.15 9.43
C GLU A 75 -1.90 -8.44 9.86
N VAL A 76 -0.60 -8.39 10.15
CA VAL A 76 0.20 -9.53 10.65
C VAL A 76 -0.28 -9.98 12.02
N VAL A 77 -0.61 -9.03 12.92
CA VAL A 77 -1.07 -9.34 14.28
C VAL A 77 -2.55 -9.72 14.35
N ARG A 78 -3.33 -9.43 13.31
CA ARG A 78 -4.76 -9.75 13.26
C ARG A 78 -4.97 -11.23 12.98
N ARG A 79 -5.84 -11.87 13.76
CA ARG A 79 -6.23 -13.27 13.52
C ARG A 79 -7.25 -13.35 12.39
N GLY A 80 -7.12 -14.37 11.54
CA GLY A 80 -8.04 -14.64 10.43
C GLY A 80 -7.69 -13.88 9.15
N PRO A 81 -8.57 -13.92 8.14
CA PRO A 81 -8.35 -13.20 6.89
C PRO A 81 -8.32 -11.69 7.12
N THR A 82 -7.46 -11.00 6.37
CA THR A 82 -7.36 -9.54 6.43
C THR A 82 -7.92 -8.90 5.16
N TYR A 83 -8.65 -7.79 5.33
CA TYR A 83 -9.27 -7.04 4.25
C TYR A 83 -8.84 -5.58 4.33
N THR A 84 -8.52 -4.99 3.18
CA THR A 84 -8.12 -3.58 3.09
C THR A 84 -9.16 -2.63 3.68
N PHE A 85 -10.45 -2.95 3.53
CA PHE A 85 -11.54 -2.19 4.15
C PHE A 85 -11.38 -2.08 5.67
N ASP A 86 -11.13 -3.19 6.36
CA ASP A 86 -10.97 -3.20 7.82
C ASP A 86 -9.67 -2.52 8.27
N THR A 87 -8.65 -2.55 7.41
CA THR A 87 -7.38 -1.86 7.62
C THR A 87 -7.58 -0.33 7.57
N VAL A 88 -8.24 0.16 6.54
CA VAL A 88 -8.53 1.59 6.33
C VAL A 88 -9.55 2.10 7.35
N SER A 89 -10.55 1.29 7.71
CA SER A 89 -11.56 1.68 8.72
C SER A 89 -10.95 1.95 10.10
N GLY A 90 -9.78 1.38 10.39
CA GLY A 90 -9.03 1.68 11.62
C GLY A 90 -8.14 2.93 11.54
N LEU A 91 -8.20 3.69 10.43
CA LEU A 91 -7.34 4.86 10.16
C LEU A 91 -8.12 6.17 10.08
N THR A 92 -9.09 6.35 10.98
CA THR A 92 -10.01 7.50 10.95
C THR A 92 -9.33 8.85 11.11
N ASP A 93 -8.13 8.90 11.69
CA ASP A 93 -7.37 10.15 11.91
C ASP A 93 -6.44 10.51 10.72
N HIS A 94 -6.50 9.74 9.63
CA HIS A 94 -5.64 9.87 8.47
C HIS A 94 -6.42 9.90 7.15
N ASP A 95 -5.98 10.73 6.21
CA ASP A 95 -6.43 10.66 4.82
C ASP A 95 -5.60 9.57 4.12
N VAL A 96 -6.26 8.53 3.62
CA VAL A 96 -5.57 7.36 3.05
C VAL A 96 -5.58 7.39 1.53
N THR A 97 -4.40 7.24 0.93
CA THR A 97 -4.22 6.90 -0.49
C THR A 97 -3.77 5.46 -0.62
N LEU A 98 -4.61 4.59 -1.20
CA LEU A 98 -4.22 3.22 -1.52
C LEU A 98 -3.32 3.20 -2.75
N ILE A 99 -2.14 2.61 -2.61
CA ILE A 99 -1.18 2.44 -3.70
C ILE A 99 -1.28 1.01 -4.23
N LEU A 100 -1.73 0.85 -5.47
CA LEU A 100 -2.04 -0.43 -6.07
C LEU A 100 -1.26 -0.65 -7.36
N GLY A 101 -0.80 -1.88 -7.61
CA GLY A 101 -0.39 -2.26 -8.96
C GLY A 101 -1.60 -2.38 -9.90
N ALA A 102 -1.38 -2.23 -11.21
CA ALA A 102 -2.44 -2.32 -12.22
C ALA A 102 -3.33 -3.58 -12.11
N ASP A 103 -2.76 -4.74 -11.76
CA ASP A 103 -3.51 -6.00 -11.59
C ASP A 103 -4.41 -6.02 -10.34
N ALA A 104 -4.01 -5.32 -9.28
CA ALA A 104 -4.82 -5.18 -8.08
C ALA A 104 -5.94 -4.17 -8.31
N ALA A 105 -5.61 -3.04 -8.95
CA ALA A 105 -6.57 -2.00 -9.31
C ALA A 105 -7.67 -2.53 -10.24
N SER A 106 -7.34 -3.37 -11.24
CA SER A 106 -8.34 -3.95 -12.15
C SER A 106 -9.33 -4.92 -11.48
N ARG A 107 -9.03 -5.36 -10.25
CA ARG A 107 -9.88 -6.28 -9.48
C ARG A 107 -10.44 -5.64 -8.21
N ILE A 108 -10.28 -4.33 -8.02
CA ILE A 108 -10.69 -3.68 -6.76
C ILE A 108 -12.17 -3.86 -6.45
N ASP A 109 -13.03 -3.92 -7.47
CA ASP A 109 -14.47 -4.11 -7.31
C ASP A 109 -14.83 -5.46 -6.68
N SER A 110 -13.95 -6.46 -6.78
CA SER A 110 -14.11 -7.77 -6.14
C SER A 110 -13.72 -7.81 -4.66
N TRP A 111 -13.16 -6.71 -4.13
CA TRP A 111 -12.68 -6.69 -2.76
C TRP A 111 -13.84 -6.60 -1.77
N HIS A 112 -13.60 -7.07 -0.55
CA HIS A 112 -14.57 -6.98 0.53
C HIS A 112 -14.97 -5.51 0.77
N ARG A 113 -16.27 -5.22 0.65
CA ARG A 113 -16.84 -3.87 0.80
C ARG A 113 -16.17 -2.83 -0.11
N SER A 114 -15.96 -3.21 -1.38
CA SER A 114 -15.24 -2.40 -2.35
C SER A 114 -15.86 -1.02 -2.59
N THR A 115 -17.18 -0.92 -2.68
CA THR A 115 -17.86 0.38 -2.85
C THR A 115 -17.56 1.31 -1.68
N GLU A 116 -17.77 0.86 -0.43
CA GLU A 116 -17.49 1.70 0.74
C GLU A 116 -16.00 2.01 0.87
N LEU A 117 -15.12 1.06 0.56
CA LEU A 117 -13.69 1.30 0.56
C LEU A 117 -13.29 2.42 -0.41
N GLN A 118 -13.82 2.41 -1.63
CA GLN A 118 -13.51 3.42 -2.65
C GLN A 118 -14.03 4.81 -2.29
N GLU A 119 -15.06 4.92 -1.43
CA GLU A 119 -15.53 6.19 -0.88
C GLU A 119 -14.64 6.73 0.25
N MET A 120 -13.89 5.86 0.91
CA MET A 120 -13.05 6.20 2.07
C MET A 120 -11.62 6.61 1.69
N VAL A 121 -11.16 6.33 0.46
CA VAL A 121 -9.75 6.46 0.08
C VAL A 121 -9.56 7.13 -1.27
N SER A 122 -8.40 7.76 -1.45
CA SER A 122 -7.86 8.04 -2.78
C SER A 122 -7.15 6.79 -3.33
N ILE A 123 -7.14 6.60 -4.66
CA ILE A 123 -6.50 5.44 -5.28
C ILE A 123 -5.39 5.91 -6.23
N ALA A 124 -4.19 5.39 -6.01
CA ALA A 124 -3.02 5.58 -6.86
C ALA A 124 -2.64 4.26 -7.53
N VAL A 125 -2.61 4.23 -8.87
CA VAL A 125 -2.31 3.02 -9.64
C VAL A 125 -0.91 3.10 -10.23
N ALA A 126 -0.03 2.20 -9.79
CA ALA A 126 1.29 2.01 -10.37
C ALA A 126 1.18 1.28 -11.72
N PRO A 127 1.64 1.89 -12.83
CA PRO A 127 1.55 1.29 -14.15
C PRO A 127 2.50 0.09 -14.27
N ARG A 128 2.07 -0.94 -15.00
CA ARG A 128 2.88 -2.11 -15.34
C ARG A 128 3.19 -2.09 -16.84
N PRO A 129 4.44 -2.33 -17.28
CA PRO A 129 4.75 -2.45 -18.69
C PRO A 129 3.86 -3.52 -19.35
N GLY A 130 3.11 -3.14 -20.39
CA GLY A 130 2.17 -4.03 -21.10
C GLY A 130 0.69 -3.91 -20.72
N CYS A 131 0.33 -3.14 -19.69
CA CYS A 131 -1.08 -2.79 -19.40
C CYS A 131 -1.44 -1.42 -19.98
N ALA A 132 -2.64 -1.30 -20.57
CA ALA A 132 -3.17 0.00 -20.98
C ALA A 132 -3.31 0.92 -19.75
N ALA A 133 -2.71 2.11 -19.81
CA ALA A 133 -2.76 3.05 -18.70
C ALA A 133 -4.21 3.50 -18.44
N ALA A 134 -4.65 3.44 -17.19
CA ALA A 134 -5.84 4.18 -16.78
C ALA A 134 -5.57 5.68 -16.94
N ARG A 135 -6.62 6.43 -17.31
CA ARG A 135 -6.57 7.86 -17.59
C ARG A 135 -5.93 8.59 -16.38
N PRO A 136 -4.92 9.47 -16.58
CA PRO A 136 -4.29 10.15 -15.47
C PRO A 136 -5.33 10.95 -14.68
N THR A 137 -5.37 10.76 -13.37
CA THR A 137 -6.09 11.65 -12.46
C THR A 137 -5.37 13.01 -12.45
N PRO A 138 -6.11 14.13 -12.29
CA PRO A 138 -5.49 15.44 -12.24
C PRO A 138 -4.44 15.48 -11.13
N SER A 139 -3.25 15.95 -11.48
CA SER A 139 -2.12 16.08 -10.56
C SER A 139 -2.51 17.00 -9.41
N ILE A 140 -2.43 16.50 -8.18
CA ILE A 140 -2.52 17.34 -6.98
C ILE A 140 -1.20 18.13 -6.91
N PRO A 141 -1.21 19.47 -7.00
CA PRO A 141 0.03 20.23 -6.95
C PRO A 141 0.69 20.05 -5.58
N CYS A 142 1.91 19.53 -5.60
CA CYS A 142 2.72 19.34 -4.42
C CYS A 142 3.00 20.66 -3.74
N ARG A 143 2.67 20.80 -2.46
CA ARG A 143 3.34 21.80 -1.62
C ARG A 143 4.78 21.35 -1.52
N ALA A 144 5.66 21.99 -2.26
CA ALA A 144 7.09 21.73 -2.22
C ALA A 144 7.56 21.80 -0.76
N SER A 145 7.92 20.66 -0.18
CA SER A 145 8.66 20.65 1.09
C SER A 145 10.12 20.93 0.75
N PRO A 146 10.75 21.96 1.35
CA PRO A 146 12.15 22.26 1.07
C PRO A 146 13.00 21.12 1.65
N ILE A 147 13.44 20.22 0.78
CA ILE A 147 14.48 19.24 1.09
C ILE A 147 15.75 20.06 1.35
N THR A 148 15.99 20.41 2.61
CA THR A 148 17.25 21.02 3.02
C THR A 148 18.24 19.88 3.20
N LYS A 149 19.33 19.94 2.45
CA LYS A 149 20.42 18.95 2.39
C LYS A 149 21.07 18.69 3.74
#